data_AF-A0A2V6THZ4-F1
#
_entry.id   AF-A0A2V6THZ4-F1
#
_cell.length_a   1.000
_cell.length_b   1.000
_cell.length_c   1.000
_cell.angle_alpha   90.00
_cell.angle_beta   90.00
_cell.angle_gamma   90.00
#
_symmetry.space_group_name_H-M   'P 1'
#
loop_
_entity.id
_entity.type
_entity.pdbx_description
1 polymer ?
#
loop_
_entity_poly.entity_id
_entity_poly.type
_entity_poly.pdbx_seq_one_letter_code
_entity_poly.pdbx_strand_id
1 'polypeptide(L)'
;MYLRPETGNLTLVGGSTNVDRVDPDDYPEGASDALRAEIAEKLPKRLHGMDQAVMRGGMAGVYTMSADGHFILDRAPGVEGLYVASGCSGTGFKIAPAVGIGMAELITEGRASSVDLAPFRASRFAEGRCAASMSTTIATMTRGRWTPQGCEWLPRPRREPVVV
;
A
#
# COMPACT_ATOMS: atom_id res chain seq x y z
N MET A 1 5.17 6.79 10.07
CA MET A 1 4.50 6.35 11.32
C MET A 1 3.17 7.07 11.43
N TYR A 2 2.08 6.34 11.69
CA TYR A 2 0.78 6.89 12.02
C TYR A 2 0.37 6.40 13.42
N LEU A 3 -0.53 7.14 14.07
CA LEU A 3 -1.05 6.78 15.39
C LEU A 3 -2.53 7.08 15.48
N ARG A 4 -3.27 6.28 16.26
CA ARG A 4 -4.64 6.57 16.67
C ARG A 4 -4.89 6.08 18.10
N PRO A 5 -5.75 6.76 18.87
CA PRO A 5 -6.27 6.21 20.10
C PRO A 5 -6.97 4.86 19.84
N GLU A 6 -6.91 3.99 20.83
CA GLU A 6 -7.64 2.73 20.86
C GLU A 6 -8.31 2.56 22.23
N THR A 7 -9.34 1.72 22.27
CA THR A 7 -10.09 1.43 23.49
C THR A 7 -9.16 0.92 24.62
N GLY A 8 -9.55 1.17 25.88
CA GLY A 8 -8.82 0.65 27.03
C GLY A 8 -7.48 1.33 27.33
N ASN A 9 -7.35 2.64 27.09
CA ASN A 9 -6.11 3.41 27.30
C ASN A 9 -4.93 2.90 26.45
N LEU A 10 -5.22 2.43 25.24
CA LEU A 10 -4.22 1.98 24.27
C LEU A 10 -4.04 3.03 23.18
N THR A 11 -2.88 2.99 22.53
CA THR A 11 -2.59 3.75 21.32
C THR A 11 -2.07 2.78 20.28
N LEU A 12 -2.75 2.70 19.14
CA LEU A 12 -2.24 1.95 18.00
C LEU A 12 -1.23 2.82 17.26
N VAL A 13 -0.05 2.26 17.02
CA VAL A 13 1.02 2.91 16.28
C VAL A 13 1.40 2.00 15.13
N GLY A 14 1.37 2.55 13.91
CA GLY A 14 1.75 1.82 12.72
C GLY A 14 2.89 2.48 11.97
N GLY A 15 3.69 1.65 11.31
CA GLY A 15 4.77 2.07 10.43
C GLY A 15 4.92 1.07 9.29
N SER A 16 5.61 1.49 8.24
CA SER A 16 6.04 0.60 7.18
C SER A 16 7.45 0.14 7.45
N THR A 17 7.70 -1.16 7.38
CA THR A 17 9.05 -1.70 7.32
C THR A 17 9.58 -1.55 5.88
N ASN A 18 10.89 -1.32 5.71
CA ASN A 18 11.54 -1.26 4.40
C ASN A 18 11.71 -2.65 3.76
N VAL A 19 10.66 -3.46 3.74
CA VAL A 19 10.65 -4.76 3.08
C VAL A 19 9.96 -4.59 1.73
N ASP A 20 10.71 -4.77 0.65
CA ASP A 20 10.22 -4.47 -0.70
C ASP A 20 9.18 -5.49 -1.19
N ARG A 21 9.34 -6.78 -0.83
CA ARG A 21 8.45 -7.89 -1.20
C ARG A 21 8.49 -9.00 -0.16
N VAL A 22 7.33 -9.58 0.11
CA VAL A 22 7.17 -10.79 0.93
C VAL A 22 6.23 -11.76 0.21
N ASP A 23 6.36 -13.04 0.53
CA ASP A 23 5.37 -14.04 0.14
C ASP A 23 4.14 -13.87 1.06
N PRO A 24 2.92 -13.64 0.52
CA PRO A 24 1.73 -13.54 1.37
C PRO A 24 1.40 -14.82 2.14
N ASP A 25 1.90 -15.98 1.70
CA ASP A 25 1.70 -17.26 2.39
C ASP A 25 2.85 -17.59 3.36
N ASP A 26 3.96 -16.85 3.31
CA ASP A 26 5.13 -17.04 4.17
C ASP A 26 5.78 -15.68 4.53
N TYR A 27 5.26 -15.04 5.57
CA TYR A 27 5.82 -13.81 6.13
C TYR A 27 5.67 -13.73 7.65
N PRO A 28 6.54 -12.98 8.35
CA PRO A 28 6.39 -12.76 9.77
C PRO A 28 5.18 -11.85 10.05
N GLU A 29 4.12 -12.42 10.62
CA GLU A 29 2.88 -11.71 10.97
C GLU A 29 3.00 -10.83 12.22
N GLY A 30 4.13 -10.89 12.93
CA GLY A 30 4.40 -10.06 14.10
C GLY A 30 5.08 -8.73 13.74
N ALA A 31 4.90 -7.71 14.58
CA ALA A 31 5.70 -6.50 14.47
C ALA A 31 7.20 -6.81 14.67
N SER A 32 8.02 -6.42 13.69
CA SER A 32 9.47 -6.65 13.72
C SER A 32 10.16 -5.83 14.82
N ASP A 33 11.27 -6.35 15.34
CA ASP A 33 12.04 -5.64 16.37
C ASP A 33 12.62 -4.32 15.88
N ALA A 34 12.95 -4.22 14.59
CA ALA A 34 13.37 -2.96 13.96
C ALA A 34 12.25 -1.90 14.01
N LEU A 35 11.01 -2.29 13.68
CA LEU A 35 9.86 -1.37 13.76
C LEU A 35 9.58 -0.96 15.22
N ARG A 36 9.68 -1.91 16.16
CA ARG A 36 9.52 -1.63 17.59
C ARG A 36 10.55 -0.62 18.07
N ALA A 37 11.83 -0.84 17.76
CA ALA A 37 12.90 0.09 18.11
C ALA A 37 12.65 1.49 17.53
N GLU A 38 12.24 1.58 16.26
CA GLU A 38 11.90 2.86 15.63
C GLU A 38 10.74 3.57 16.35
N ILE A 39 9.69 2.84 16.71
CA ILE A 39 8.54 3.40 17.44
C ILE A 39 8.98 3.87 18.84
N ALA A 40 9.74 3.06 19.58
CA ALA A 40 10.24 3.42 20.91
C ALA A 40 11.09 4.69 20.89
N GLU A 41 11.89 4.89 19.84
CA GLU A 41 12.72 6.08 19.69
C GLU A 41 11.91 7.33 19.29
N LYS A 42 10.93 7.17 18.39
CA LYS A 42 10.24 8.31 17.75
C LYS A 42 8.93 8.72 18.43
N LEU A 43 8.25 7.80 19.12
CA LEU A 43 6.93 8.07 19.72
C LEU A 43 7.00 9.08 20.88
N PRO A 44 7.93 8.98 21.84
CA PRO A 44 8.02 9.96 22.94
C PRO A 44 8.34 11.38 22.47
N LYS A 45 9.05 11.51 21.35
CA LYS A 45 9.36 12.80 20.70
C LYS A 45 8.13 13.47 20.09
N ARG A 46 7.03 12.74 19.89
CA ARG A 46 5.81 13.23 19.21
C ARG A 46 4.61 13.34 20.15
N LEU A 47 4.56 12.53 21.20
CA LEU A 47 3.44 12.49 22.13
C LEU A 47 3.95 12.36 23.57
N HIS A 48 3.66 13.37 24.39
CA HIS A 48 4.09 13.42 25.78
C HIS A 48 3.55 12.22 26.59
N GLY A 49 4.35 11.72 27.53
CA GLY A 49 4.02 10.56 28.37
C GLY A 49 4.21 9.20 27.71
N MET A 50 4.55 9.16 26.42
CA MET A 50 4.80 7.89 25.72
C MET A 50 6.19 7.28 26.02
N ASP A 51 7.07 8.01 26.70
CA ASP A 51 8.32 7.47 27.26
C ASP A 51 8.08 6.40 28.32
N GLN A 52 6.92 6.43 28.98
CA GLN A 52 6.48 5.44 29.97
C GLN A 52 5.57 4.35 29.37
N ALA A 53 5.29 4.39 28.07
CA ALA A 53 4.40 3.45 27.42
C ALA A 53 5.06 2.07 27.23
N VAL A 54 4.27 1.01 27.38
CA VAL A 54 4.69 -0.37 27.16
C VAL A 54 4.04 -0.91 25.90
N MET A 55 4.85 -1.45 24.96
CA MET A 55 4.31 -2.12 23.78
C MET A 55 3.57 -3.39 24.16
N ARG A 56 2.31 -3.51 23.70
CA ARG A 56 1.44 -4.66 23.94
C ARG A 56 1.32 -5.56 22.71
N GLY A 57 2.47 -6.05 22.24
CA GLY A 57 2.55 -6.87 21.03
C GLY A 57 2.47 -6.03 19.75
N GLY A 58 2.12 -6.68 18.64
CA GLY A 58 1.96 -6.01 17.35
C GLY A 58 1.80 -7.02 16.22
N MET A 59 1.15 -6.56 15.16
CA MET A 59 0.86 -7.35 13.97
C MET A 59 1.49 -6.71 12.74
N ALA A 60 1.73 -7.52 11.73
CA ALA A 60 2.14 -7.14 10.39
C ALA A 60 1.10 -7.65 9.39
N GLY A 61 1.07 -7.04 8.22
CA GLY A 61 0.23 -7.44 7.11
C GLY A 61 0.86 -7.03 5.79
N VAL A 62 0.39 -7.64 4.70
CA VAL A 62 0.96 -7.46 3.37
C VAL A 62 0.16 -6.42 2.58
N TYR A 63 0.86 -5.52 1.90
CA TYR A 63 0.26 -4.60 0.95
C TYR A 63 0.37 -5.12 -0.47
N THR A 64 -0.75 -5.17 -1.17
CA THR A 64 -0.75 -5.39 -2.61
C THR A 64 -0.48 -4.05 -3.30
N MET A 65 0.66 -3.96 -3.99
CA MET A 65 1.11 -2.74 -4.67
C MET A 65 1.02 -2.90 -6.19
N SER A 66 0.38 -1.95 -6.87
CA SER A 66 0.59 -1.76 -8.31
C SER A 66 1.89 -0.99 -8.57
N ALA A 67 2.34 -0.95 -9.83
CA ALA A 67 3.53 -0.20 -10.22
C ALA A 67 3.40 1.32 -9.96
N ASP A 68 2.17 1.87 -10.04
CA ASP A 68 1.88 3.29 -9.83
C ASP A 68 1.28 3.61 -8.45
N GLY A 69 1.16 2.63 -7.56
CA GLY A 69 0.61 2.81 -6.22
C GLY A 69 -0.90 3.07 -6.16
N HIS A 70 -1.64 2.70 -7.21
CA HIS A 70 -3.08 2.88 -7.32
C HIS A 70 -3.80 1.56 -7.62
N PHE A 71 -5.09 1.52 -7.31
CA PHE A 71 -5.92 0.36 -7.57
C PHE A 71 -5.93 -0.08 -9.04
N ILE A 72 -6.22 -1.36 -9.24
CA ILE A 72 -6.65 -1.95 -10.49
C ILE A 72 -8.10 -2.36 -10.29
N LEU A 73 -9.02 -1.60 -10.90
CA LEU A 73 -10.47 -1.77 -10.84
C LEU A 73 -10.98 -1.95 -12.27
N ASP A 74 -11.11 -3.19 -12.73
CA ASP A 74 -11.39 -3.45 -14.14
C ASP A 74 -11.94 -4.87 -14.41
N ARG A 75 -12.37 -5.10 -15.65
CA ARG A 75 -12.59 -6.43 -16.22
C ARG A 75 -11.24 -7.10 -16.48
N ALA A 76 -11.12 -8.39 -16.17
CA ALA A 76 -9.93 -9.14 -16.49
C ALA A 76 -9.84 -9.38 -18.02
N PRO A 77 -8.70 -9.06 -18.65
CA PRO A 77 -8.55 -9.31 -20.08
C PRO A 77 -8.57 -10.82 -20.37
N GLY A 78 -9.30 -11.23 -21.41
CA GLY A 78 -9.33 -12.60 -21.90
C GLY A 78 -10.22 -13.58 -21.12
N VAL A 79 -10.91 -13.13 -20.07
CA VAL A 79 -11.86 -13.96 -19.30
C VAL A 79 -13.17 -13.23 -19.12
N GLU A 80 -14.21 -13.68 -19.82
CA GLU A 80 -15.56 -13.10 -19.71
C GLU A 80 -16.13 -13.29 -18.30
N GLY A 81 -16.74 -12.25 -17.75
CA GLY A 81 -17.36 -12.28 -16.43
C GLY A 81 -16.39 -12.18 -15.24
N LEU A 82 -15.08 -12.16 -15.47
CA LEU A 82 -14.09 -11.96 -14.40
C LEU A 82 -13.75 -10.47 -14.23
N TYR A 83 -13.77 -10.00 -12.99
CA TYR A 83 -13.45 -8.62 -12.60
C TYR A 83 -12.39 -8.62 -11.51
N VAL A 84 -11.57 -7.59 -11.48
CA VAL A 84 -10.44 -7.44 -10.56
C VAL A 84 -10.61 -6.14 -9.79
N ALA A 85 -10.47 -6.24 -8.46
CA ALA A 85 -10.29 -5.12 -7.56
C ALA A 85 -9.06 -5.39 -6.67
N SER A 86 -7.89 -4.91 -7.09
CA SER A 86 -6.61 -5.21 -6.43
C SER A 86 -5.67 -4.00 -6.43
N GLY A 87 -4.48 -4.11 -5.81
CA GLY A 87 -3.49 -3.03 -5.80
C GLY A 87 -3.89 -1.85 -4.91
N CYS A 88 -4.52 -2.10 -3.77
CA CYS A 88 -5.04 -1.06 -2.89
C CYS A 88 -3.96 -0.19 -2.22
N SER A 89 -2.68 -0.59 -2.33
CA SER A 89 -1.50 0.19 -1.94
C SER A 89 -1.57 0.82 -0.54
N GLY A 90 -2.14 0.09 0.42
CA GLY A 90 -2.27 0.53 1.81
C GLY A 90 -3.35 1.59 2.05
N THR A 91 -4.15 1.94 1.04
CA THR A 91 -5.21 2.96 1.13
C THR A 91 -6.61 2.38 1.08
N GLY A 92 -6.74 1.06 0.93
CA GLY A 92 -8.01 0.45 0.55
C GLY A 92 -9.11 0.50 1.59
N PHE A 93 -8.78 0.42 2.88
CA PHE A 93 -9.78 0.31 3.93
C PHE A 93 -10.80 1.46 3.92
N LYS A 94 -10.31 2.70 3.81
CA LYS A 94 -11.16 3.91 3.84
C LYS A 94 -11.94 4.14 2.54
N ILE A 95 -11.51 3.55 1.43
CA ILE A 95 -12.08 3.75 0.09
C ILE A 95 -12.98 2.55 -0.31
N ALA A 96 -12.91 1.44 0.43
CA ALA A 96 -13.61 0.20 0.13
C ALA A 96 -15.12 0.39 -0.18
N PRO A 97 -15.89 1.25 0.53
CA PRO A 97 -17.30 1.48 0.17
C PRO A 97 -17.49 2.04 -1.25
N ALA A 98 -16.68 3.03 -1.64
CA ALA A 98 -16.76 3.64 -2.97
C ALA A 98 -16.29 2.67 -4.07
N VAL A 99 -15.23 1.90 -3.80
CA VAL A 99 -14.76 0.82 -4.69
C VAL A 99 -15.86 -0.21 -4.89
N GLY A 100 -16.52 -0.65 -3.82
CA GLY A 100 -17.60 -1.63 -3.89
C GLY A 100 -18.76 -1.16 -4.76
N ILE A 101 -19.20 0.10 -4.60
CA ILE A 101 -20.26 0.69 -5.43
C ILE A 101 -19.84 0.72 -6.90
N GLY A 102 -18.66 1.28 -7.22
CA GLY A 102 -18.19 1.38 -8.60
C GLY A 102 -18.03 0.02 -9.27
N MET A 103 -17.50 -0.97 -8.55
CA MET A 103 -17.36 -2.34 -9.07
C MET A 103 -18.72 -3.01 -9.27
N ALA A 104 -19.68 -2.82 -8.37
CA ALA A 104 -21.03 -3.37 -8.51
C ALA A 104 -21.75 -2.82 -9.75
N GLU A 105 -21.69 -1.50 -9.99
CA GLU A 105 -22.22 -0.86 -11.20
C GLU A 105 -21.50 -1.38 -12.46
N LEU A 106 -20.17 -1.45 -12.43
CA LEU A 106 -19.39 -1.98 -13.55
C LEU A 106 -19.81 -3.42 -13.91
N ILE A 107 -20.06 -4.25 -12.91
CA ILE A 107 -20.44 -5.66 -13.07
C ILE A 107 -21.88 -5.80 -13.60
N THR A 108 -22.83 -5.06 -13.03
CA THR A 108 -24.26 -5.24 -13.29
C THR A 108 -24.79 -4.40 -14.45
N GLU A 109 -24.20 -3.22 -14.69
CA GLU A 109 -24.66 -2.24 -15.69
C GLU A 109 -23.66 -2.03 -16.84
N GLY A 110 -22.48 -2.61 -16.74
CA GLY A 110 -21.44 -2.48 -17.76
C GLY A 110 -20.55 -1.24 -17.63
N ARG A 111 -20.92 -0.29 -16.76
CA ARG A 111 -20.19 0.95 -16.51
C ARG A 111 -20.40 1.42 -15.07
N ALA A 112 -19.39 2.05 -14.48
CA ALA A 112 -19.56 2.76 -13.21
C ALA A 112 -20.09 4.18 -13.47
N SER A 113 -21.03 4.63 -12.65
CA SER A 113 -21.69 5.94 -12.78
C SER A 113 -21.51 6.79 -11.53
N SER A 114 -21.43 6.15 -10.36
CA SER A 114 -21.25 6.81 -9.07
C SER A 114 -19.79 7.23 -8.83
N VAL A 115 -18.83 6.48 -9.38
CA VAL A 115 -17.39 6.72 -9.24
C VAL A 115 -16.72 6.53 -10.60
N ASP A 116 -15.84 7.47 -10.98
CA ASP A 116 -15.02 7.31 -12.19
C ASP A 116 -13.91 6.28 -11.95
N LEU A 117 -14.04 5.12 -12.62
CA LEU A 117 -13.06 4.05 -12.58
C LEU A 117 -12.02 4.12 -13.70
N ALA A 118 -12.17 5.03 -14.67
CA ALA A 118 -11.28 5.12 -15.83
C ALA A 118 -9.80 5.30 -15.47
N PRO A 119 -9.41 6.02 -14.39
CA PRO A 119 -8.02 6.09 -13.95
C PRO A 119 -7.45 4.78 -13.40
N PHE A 120 -8.30 3.84 -12.97
CA PHE A 120 -7.91 2.60 -12.29
C PHE A 120 -7.99 1.35 -13.18
N ARG A 121 -8.31 1.51 -14.46
CA ARG A 121 -8.32 0.39 -15.42
C ARG A 121 -6.95 -0.24 -15.58
N ALA A 122 -6.91 -1.55 -15.85
CA ALA A 122 -5.66 -2.30 -15.99
C ALA A 122 -4.90 -1.87 -17.25
N SER A 123 -5.61 -1.50 -18.32
CA SER A 123 -5.01 -1.10 -19.61
C SER A 123 -4.14 0.14 -19.53
N ARG A 124 -4.25 0.95 -18.45
CA ARG A 124 -3.47 2.19 -18.28
C ARG A 124 -1.96 1.96 -18.30
N PHE A 125 -1.50 0.79 -17.85
CA PHE A 125 -0.07 0.46 -17.84
C PHE A 125 0.45 0.23 -19.26
N ALA A 126 -0.29 -0.53 -20.08
CA ALA A 126 0.07 -0.78 -21.47
C ALA A 126 0.05 0.50 -22.32
N GLU A 127 -0.75 1.49 -21.92
CA GLU A 127 -0.88 2.76 -22.62
C GLU A 127 0.09 3.85 -22.10
N GLY A 128 0.91 3.56 -21.09
CA GLY A 128 1.78 4.54 -20.47
C GLY A 128 1.05 5.65 -19.70
N ARG A 129 -0.20 5.42 -19.29
CA ARG A 129 -1.07 6.38 -18.59
C ARG A 129 -1.22 6.08 -17.10
N CYS A 130 -0.10 5.96 -16.39
CA CYS A 130 -0.13 5.73 -14.94
C CYS A 130 -0.90 6.84 -14.22
N ALA A 131 -1.66 6.45 -13.20
CA ALA A 131 -2.36 7.43 -12.38
C ALA A 131 -1.34 8.27 -11.60
N ALA A 132 -1.46 9.59 -11.67
CA ALA A 132 -0.55 10.50 -10.98
C ALA A 132 -0.73 10.35 -9.46
N SER A 133 0.33 10.00 -8.73
CA SER A 133 0.28 9.95 -7.26
C SER A 133 0.53 11.33 -6.66
N MET A 134 -0.17 11.66 -5.56
CA MET A 134 0.11 12.85 -4.73
C MET A 134 1.38 12.72 -3.88
N SER A 135 2.02 11.55 -3.88
CA SER A 135 3.36 11.38 -3.30
C SER A 135 4.34 11.24 -4.44
N THR A 136 4.84 12.38 -4.90
CA THR A 136 6.10 12.48 -5.63
C THR A 136 7.11 11.51 -5.00
N THR A 137 7.61 10.56 -5.80
CA THR A 137 8.87 9.81 -5.57
C THR A 137 8.78 8.53 -4.72
N ILE A 138 8.57 7.37 -5.37
CA ILE A 138 9.54 6.27 -5.19
C ILE A 138 10.51 6.37 -6.37
N ALA A 139 11.44 7.32 -6.33
CA ALA A 139 12.58 7.32 -7.24
C ALA A 139 13.70 6.51 -6.60
N THR A 140 14.34 5.65 -7.39
CA THR A 140 15.65 5.11 -7.02
C THR A 140 16.67 6.18 -7.31
N MET A 141 17.37 6.67 -6.29
CA MET A 141 18.46 7.62 -6.45
C MET A 141 19.71 6.89 -6.96
N THR A 142 19.98 6.97 -8.26
CA THR A 142 21.23 6.50 -8.86
C THR A 142 22.00 7.71 -9.38
N ARG A 143 23.13 8.05 -8.75
CA ARG A 143 24.02 9.17 -9.17
C ARG A 143 23.36 10.55 -9.24
N GLY A 144 22.51 10.90 -8.26
CA GLY A 144 22.04 12.28 -8.06
C GLY A 144 21.12 12.84 -9.16
N ARG A 145 20.50 11.97 -9.98
CA ARG A 145 19.52 12.36 -11.01
C ARG A 145 18.18 11.68 -10.72
N TRP A 146 17.10 12.45 -10.70
CA TRP A 146 15.74 11.95 -10.50
C TRP A 146 15.21 11.34 -11.81
N THR A 147 14.81 10.07 -11.81
CA THR A 147 14.12 9.44 -12.94
C THR A 147 12.71 9.01 -12.52
N PRO A 148 11.65 9.36 -13.28
CA PRO A 148 10.32 8.77 -13.09
C PRO A 148 10.43 7.25 -13.22
N GLN A 149 9.92 6.49 -12.26
CA GLN A 149 9.67 5.06 -12.50
C GLN A 149 8.50 5.01 -13.49
N GLY A 150 8.77 4.59 -14.72
CA GLY A 150 7.76 4.49 -15.78
C GLY A 150 6.68 3.47 -15.44
N CYS A 151 5.65 3.37 -16.31
CA CYS A 151 4.53 2.43 -16.17
C CYS A 151 4.88 0.94 -16.32
N GLU A 152 6.15 0.58 -16.20
CA GLU A 152 6.61 -0.78 -16.38
C GLU A 152 6.50 -1.60 -15.09
N TRP A 153 6.05 -2.84 -15.24
CA TRP A 153 6.15 -3.89 -14.23
C TRP A 153 7.62 -4.34 -14.09
N LEU A 154 8.54 -3.44 -13.79
CA LEU A 154 9.94 -3.84 -13.61
C LEU A 154 10.06 -4.68 -12.33
N PRO A 155 10.60 -5.91 -12.40
CA PRO A 155 11.04 -6.59 -11.19
C PRO A 155 12.16 -5.72 -10.60
N ARG A 156 11.94 -5.14 -9.41
CA ARG A 156 13.07 -4.57 -8.67
C ARG A 156 14.07 -5.70 -8.44
N PRO A 157 15.36 -5.51 -8.72
CA PRO A 157 16.37 -6.51 -8.38
C PRO A 157 16.23 -6.82 -6.88
N ARG A 158 16.25 -8.12 -6.53
CA ARG A 158 16.31 -8.54 -5.12
C ARG A 158 17.47 -7.80 -4.49
N ARG A 159 17.19 -6.87 -3.56
CA ARG A 159 18.24 -6.36 -2.70
C ARG A 159 18.66 -7.55 -1.83
N GLU A 160 19.90 -7.99 -2.00
CA GLU A 160 20.48 -9.00 -1.12
C GLU A 160 20.28 -8.54 0.32
N PRO A 161 19.89 -9.43 1.25
CA PRO A 161 19.82 -9.06 2.64
C PRO A 161 21.21 -8.61 3.07
N VAL A 162 21.36 -7.33 3.42
CA VAL A 162 22.53 -6.88 4.16
C VAL A 162 22.38 -7.49 5.55
N VAL A 163 23.03 -8.64 5.74
CA VAL A 163 23.23 -9.22 7.06
C VAL A 163 24.22 -8.33 7.78
N VAL A 164 23.74 -7.63 8.82
CA VAL A 164 24.57 -7.05 9.88
C VAL A 164 24.22 -7.79 11.16
#